data_AF-A0A953E0S4-F1
#
_entry.id   AF-A0A953E0S4-F1
#
_cell.length_a   1.000
_cell.length_b   1.000
_cell.length_c   1.000
_cell.angle_alpha   90.00
_cell.angle_beta   90.00
_cell.angle_gamma   90.00
#
_symmetry.space_group_name_H-M   'P 1'
#
loop_
_entity.id
_entity.type
_entity.pdbx_description
1 polymer ?
#
loop_
_entity_poly.entity_id
_entity_poly.type
_entity_poly.pdbx_seq_one_letter_code
_entity_poly.pdbx_strand_id
1 'polypeptide(L)' 'MSAADTVLDVRSEPPVRRHDLIFQTYHALPPGGSFILVNDHDPKPLYYQFSAEHAGEFTWDYLETGPEVWRVRIGRPAD' A
#
# COMPACT_ATOMS: atom_id res chain seq x y z
N MET A 1 9.97 9.92 16.00
CA MET A 1 8.53 9.74 16.26
C MET A 1 7.86 9.60 14.91
N SER A 2 7.46 8.39 14.51
CA SER A 2 6.75 8.22 13.25
C SER A 2 5.41 8.94 13.33
N ALA A 3 5.12 9.79 12.34
CA ALA A 3 3.77 10.28 12.14
C ALA A 3 2.84 9.07 11.95
N ALA A 4 1.61 9.16 12.44
CA ALA A 4 0.63 8.11 12.19
C ALA A 4 0.46 7.94 10.67
N ASP A 5 0.52 6.70 10.19
CA ASP A 5 0.34 6.43 8.77
C ASP A 5 -1.05 6.87 8.32
N THR A 6 -1.11 7.50 7.14
CA THR A 6 -2.39 7.79 6.49
C THR A 6 -3.05 6.48 6.06
N VAL A 7 -4.37 6.39 6.20
CA VAL A 7 -5.13 5.21 5.76
C VAL A 7 -5.74 5.49 4.39
N LEU A 8 -5.44 4.62 3.42
CA LEU A 8 -6.04 4.60 2.09
C LEU A 8 -7.00 3.41 1.99
N ASP A 9 -8.29 3.66 2.21
CA ASP A 9 -9.34 2.64 2.05
C ASP A 9 -9.91 2.67 0.64
N VAL A 10 -9.63 1.61 -0.13
CA VAL A 10 -10.04 1.49 -1.54
C VAL A 10 -11.28 0.62 -1.74
N ARG A 11 -11.91 0.13 -0.66
CA ARG A 11 -13.08 -0.77 -0.77
C ARG A 11 -14.27 -0.11 -1.45
N SER A 12 -14.41 1.20 -1.28
CA SER A 12 -15.46 2.00 -1.91
C SER A 12 -15.07 2.54 -3.30
N GLU A 13 -13.80 2.38 -3.71
CA GLU A 13 -13.32 2.87 -4.99
C GLU A 13 -13.63 1.88 -6.13
N PRO A 14 -13.99 2.38 -7.33
CA PRO A 14 -14.14 1.55 -8.52
C PRO A 14 -12.85 0.78 -8.80
N PRO A 15 -12.90 -0.52 -9.17
CA PRO A 15 -11.71 -1.35 -9.38
C PRO A 15 -10.66 -0.72 -10.30
N VAL A 16 -11.11 -0.02 -11.35
CA VAL A 16 -10.25 0.67 -12.33
C VAL A 16 -9.45 1.83 -11.72
N ARG A 17 -9.95 2.47 -10.64
CA ARG A 17 -9.29 3.59 -9.97
C ARG A 17 -8.36 3.18 -8.85
N ARG A 18 -8.51 1.97 -8.30
CA ARG A 18 -7.76 1.51 -7.12
C ARG A 18 -6.25 1.54 -7.35
N HIS A 19 -5.80 0.96 -8.47
CA HIS A 19 -4.38 0.90 -8.81
C HIS A 19 -3.77 2.29 -8.96
N ASP A 20 -4.39 3.16 -9.76
CA ASP A 20 -3.92 4.53 -9.97
C ASP A 20 -3.77 5.29 -8.65
N LEU A 21 -4.77 5.20 -7.77
CA LEU A 21 -4.75 5.89 -6.48
C LEU A 21 -3.65 5.35 -5.55
N ILE A 22 -3.44 4.04 -5.53
CA ILE A 22 -2.42 3.40 -4.69
C ILE A 22 -1.01 3.81 -5.15
N PHE A 23 -0.72 3.75 -6.45
CA PHE A 23 0.59 4.14 -6.98
C PHE A 23 0.82 5.65 -6.87
N GLN A 24 -0.19 6.49 -7.11
CA GLN A 24 -0.08 7.94 -6.86
C GLN A 24 0.26 8.23 -5.40
N THR A 25 -0.40 7.53 -4.46
CA THR A 25 -0.13 7.67 -3.02
C THR A 25 1.30 7.24 -2.69
N TYR A 26 1.75 6.11 -3.22
CA TYR A 26 3.11 5.61 -3.01
C TYR A 26 4.19 6.56 -3.57
N HIS A 27 4.03 7.06 -4.80
CA HIS A 27 4.98 7.98 -5.42
C HIS A 27 5.07 9.34 -4.72
N ALA A 28 4.00 9.75 -4.02
CA ALA A 28 3.98 10.97 -3.22
C ALA A 28 4.70 10.81 -1.86
N LEU A 29 5.09 9.60 -1.46
CA LEU A 29 5.75 9.37 -0.17
C LEU A 29 7.17 9.97 -0.16
N PRO A 30 7.55 10.66 0.93
CA PRO A 30 8.96 10.95 1.20
C PRO A 30 9.73 9.65 1.54
N PRO A 31 11.07 9.65 1.48
CA PRO A 31 11.88 8.57 2.06
C PRO A 31 11.47 8.30 3.51
N GLY A 32 11.33 7.01 3.86
CA GLY A 32 10.88 6.56 5.17
C GLY A 32 9.38 6.77 5.44
N GLY A 33 8.63 7.31 4.47
CA GLY A 33 7.18 7.48 4.55
C GLY A 33 6.43 6.18 4.27
N SER A 34 5.21 6.08 4.82
CA SER A 34 4.31 4.95 4.60
C SER A 34 2.83 5.35 4.68
N PHE A 35 1.97 4.49 4.14
CA PHE A 35 0.52 4.53 4.30
C PHE A 35 -0.04 3.12 4.51
N ILE A 36 -1.26 3.02 5.03
CA ILE A 36 -1.97 1.76 5.22
C ILE A 36 -3.03 1.62 4.12
N LEU A 37 -2.85 0.65 3.23
CA LEU A 37 -3.88 0.20 2.29
C LEU A 37 -4.91 -0.66 3.02
N VAL A 38 -6.20 -0.35 2.84
CA VAL A 38 -7.34 -1.21 3.25
C VAL A 38 -8.06 -1.71 2.01
N ASN A 39 -8.13 -3.02 1.83
CA ASN A 39 -8.71 -3.67 0.65
C ASN A 39 -9.73 -4.77 1.05
N ASP A 40 -10.61 -5.12 0.11
CA ASP A 40 -11.66 -6.14 0.27
C ASP A 40 -11.17 -7.56 -0.10
N HIS A 41 -9.93 -7.70 -0.57
CA HIS A 41 -9.28 -8.97 -0.89
C HIS A 41 -7.76 -8.88 -0.69
N ASP A 42 -7.08 -10.02 -0.72
CA ASP A 42 -5.63 -10.10 -0.64
C ASP A 42 -4.99 -9.30 -1.80
N PRO A 43 -4.19 -8.25 -1.52
CA PRO A 43 -3.49 -7.46 -2.54
C PRO A 43 -2.23 -8.16 -3.09
N LYS A 44 -2.11 -9.49 -2.98
CA LYS A 44 -0.98 -10.25 -3.54
C LYS A 44 -0.63 -9.95 -5.01
N PRO A 45 -1.58 -9.77 -5.95
CA PRO A 45 -1.23 -9.34 -7.32
C PRO A 45 -0.51 -7.99 -7.35
N LEU A 46 -0.96 -7.05 -6.52
CA LEU A 46 -0.34 -5.73 -6.38
C LEU A 46 1.07 -5.83 -5.76
N TYR A 47 1.28 -6.70 -4.77
CA TYR A 47 2.61 -6.98 -4.23
C TYR A 47 3.60 -7.40 -5.33
N TYR A 48 3.17 -8.28 -6.24
CA TYR A 48 4.03 -8.71 -7.34
C TYR A 48 4.31 -7.59 -8.33
N GLN A 49 3.34 -6.70 -8.57
CA GLN A 49 3.56 -5.51 -9.38
C GLN A 49 4.61 -4.58 -8.75
N PHE A 50 4.49 -4.27 -7.46
CA PHE A 50 5.51 -3.53 -6.71
C PHE A 50 6.89 -4.21 -6.77
N SER A 51 6.92 -5.53 -6.61
CA SER A 51 8.16 -6.30 -6.67
C SER A 51 8.84 -6.24 -8.05
N ALA A 52 8.05 -6.11 -9.13
CA ALA A 52 8.57 -6.01 -10.48
C ALA A 52 9.01 -4.57 -10.85
N GLU A 53 8.26 -3.57 -10.41
CA GLU A 53 8.47 -2.16 -10.79
C GLU A 53 9.37 -1.37 -9.82
N HIS A 54 9.44 -1.79 -8.56
CA HIS A 54 10.10 -1.07 -7.46
C HIS A 54 11.01 -1.98 -6.62
N ALA A 55 11.65 -2.98 -7.25
CA ALA A 55 12.50 -3.94 -6.54
C ALA A 55 13.54 -3.26 -5.64
N GLY A 56 13.46 -3.49 -4.32
CA GLY A 56 14.36 -2.89 -3.32
C GLY A 56 14.00 -1.46 -2.89
N GLU A 57 12.94 -0.87 -3.44
CA GLU A 57 12.55 0.52 -3.20
C GLU A 57 11.23 0.66 -2.41
N PHE A 58 10.64 -0.46 -1.97
CA PHE A 58 9.41 -0.47 -1.17
C PHE A 58 9.49 -1.39 0.04
N THR A 59 8.67 -1.09 1.04
CA THR A 59 8.37 -1.97 2.17
C THR A 59 6.92 -2.45 2.09
N TRP A 60 6.65 -3.63 2.64
CA TRP A 60 5.34 -4.27 2.58
C TRP A 60 5.08 -5.10 3.83
N ASP A 61 4.24 -4.59 4.73
CA ASP A 61 3.91 -5.26 5.98
C ASP A 61 2.41 -5.54 6.06
N TYR A 62 2.03 -6.80 6.18
CA TYR A 62 0.65 -7.15 6.50
C TYR A 62 0.35 -6.75 7.95
N LEU A 63 -0.67 -5.92 8.14
CA LEU A 63 -1.20 -5.54 9.45
C LEU A 63 -2.45 -6.34 9.81
N GLU A 64 -3.21 -6.75 8.80
CA GLU A 64 -4.41 -7.57 8.92
C GLU A 64 -4.56 -8.44 7.68
N THR A 65 -4.77 -9.73 7.90
CA THR A 65 -5.12 -10.70 6.85
C THR A 65 -6.58 -11.08 7.06
N GLY A 66 -7.37 -11.14 5.99
CA GLY A 66 -8.83 -11.26 6.04
C GLY A 66 -9.42 -12.53 6.67
N PRO A 67 -10.68 -12.88 6.37
CA PRO A 67 -11.31 -12.68 5.07
C PRO A 67 -12.10 -11.37 4.88
N GLU A 68 -12.49 -10.68 5.95
CA GLU A 68 -13.35 -9.49 5.84
C GLU A 68 -12.60 -8.24 5.38
N VAL A 69 -11.37 -8.06 5.83
CA VAL A 69 -10.55 -6.88 5.57
C VAL A 69 -9.08 -7.28 5.43
N TRP A 70 -8.40 -6.67 4.47
CA TRP A 70 -6.95 -6.78 4.33
C TRP A 70 -6.32 -5.42 4.58
N ARG A 71 -5.34 -5.37 5.48
CA ARG A 71 -4.57 -4.15 5.77
C ARG A 71 -3.11 -4.39 5.54
N VAL A 72 -2.51 -3.55 4.69
CA VAL A 72 -1.08 -3.61 4.38
C VAL A 72 -0.49 -2.23 4.57
N ARG A 73 0.59 -2.12 5.34
CA ARG A 73 1.44 -0.94 5.34
C ARG A 73 2.38 -1.02 4.14
N ILE A 74 2.31 -0.03 3.28
CA ILE A 74 3.16 0.13 2.09
C ILE A 74 3.99 1.40 2.32
N GLY A 75 5.30 1.31 2.10
CA GLY A 75 6.20 2.43 2.37
C GLY A 75 7.42 2.47 1.49
N ARG A 76 8.19 3.55 1.62
CA ARG A 76 9.52 3.71 1.03
C ARG A 76 10.59 3.52 2.12
N PRO A 77 11.74 2.88 1.82
CA PRO A 77 12.87 2.85 2.73
C PRO A 77 13.30 4.26 3.16
N ALA A 78 13.89 4.39 4.35
CA ALA A 78 14.31 5.67 4.93
C ALA A 78 15.68 6.18 4.45
N ASP A 79 16.32 5.46 3.52
CA ASP A 79 17.77 5.38 3.26
C ASP A 79 18.56 4.55 4.28
#